data_AF-E6J062-F1
#
_entry.id   AF-E6J062-F1
#
_cell.length_a   1.000
_cell.length_b   1.000
_cell.length_c   1.000
_cell.angle_alpha   90.00
_cell.angle_beta   90.00
_cell.angle_gamma   90.00
#
_symmetry.space_group_name_H-M   'P 1'
#
loop_
_entity.id
_entity.type
_entity.pdbx_description
1 polymer ?
#
loop_
_entity_poly.entity_id
_entity_poly.type
_entity_poly.pdbx_seq_one_letter_code
_entity_poly.pdbx_strand_id
1 'polypeptide(L)'
;MKKNQTYFLKDIIEAVKSEELDDDFCLYAKENGELNFQDSYLLADYPQIVDNRDVYPRQVREQEMELIYYGEDFADVLLSVMEQKAEATDQECLQALLYYYERDDFMDYL
;
A
#
# COMPACT_ATOMS: atom_id res chain seq x y z
N MET A 1 11.94 -0.78 5.50
CA MET A 1 11.38 0.34 6.33
C MET A 1 10.93 -0.18 7.71
N LYS A 2 10.44 0.67 8.64
CA LYS A 2 9.93 0.23 9.96
C LYS A 2 8.42 0.45 10.10
N LYS A 3 7.69 -0.56 10.60
CA LYS A 3 6.29 -0.44 11.02
C LYS A 3 6.13 0.61 12.13
N ASN A 4 4.91 1.11 12.28
CA ASN A 4 4.49 2.15 13.21
C ASN A 4 5.10 3.54 12.91
N GLN A 5 5.40 3.79 11.63
CA GLN A 5 5.91 5.07 11.13
C GLN A 5 5.22 5.43 9.81
N THR A 6 5.14 6.73 9.52
CA THR A 6 4.57 7.26 8.28
C THR A 6 5.65 7.59 7.27
N TYR A 7 5.44 7.21 6.01
CA TYR A 7 6.36 7.49 4.89
C TYR A 7 5.56 8.05 3.72
N PHE A 8 6.20 8.80 2.83
CA PHE A 8 5.56 9.18 1.58
C PHE A 8 5.38 7.94 0.71
N LEU A 9 4.29 7.92 -0.06
CA LEU A 9 4.00 6.78 -0.94
C LEU A 9 5.16 6.45 -1.89
N LYS A 10 5.83 7.48 -2.42
CA LYS A 10 6.98 7.29 -3.31
C LYS A 10 8.08 6.47 -2.65
N ASP A 11 8.40 6.76 -1.40
CA ASP A 11 9.43 6.04 -0.66
C ASP A 11 9.00 4.58 -0.41
N ILE A 12 7.72 4.35 -0.13
CA ILE A 12 7.16 3.00 0.09
C ILE A 12 7.25 2.18 -1.21
N ILE A 13 6.84 2.75 -2.35
CA ILE A 13 6.95 2.10 -3.66
C ILE A 13 8.41 1.75 -3.95
N GLU A 14 9.33 2.69 -3.73
CA GLU A 14 10.76 2.45 -3.96
C GLU A 14 11.30 1.32 -3.08
N ALA A 15 10.93 1.28 -1.79
CA ALA A 15 11.37 0.25 -0.87
C ALA A 15 10.82 -1.15 -1.20
N VAL A 16 9.58 -1.26 -1.70
CA VAL A 16 9.03 -2.54 -2.15
C VAL A 16 9.73 -2.99 -3.44
N LYS A 17 9.90 -2.08 -4.42
CA LYS A 17 10.60 -2.37 -5.68
C LYS A 17 12.07 -2.77 -5.48
N SER A 18 12.71 -2.27 -4.43
CA SER A 18 14.11 -2.58 -4.09
C SER A 18 14.25 -3.79 -3.14
N GLU A 19 13.15 -4.45 -2.78
CA GLU A 19 13.11 -5.56 -1.81
C GLU A 19 13.60 -5.16 -0.40
N GLU A 20 13.63 -3.87 -0.06
CA GLU A 20 13.98 -3.34 1.28
C GLU A 20 12.80 -3.31 2.26
N LEU A 21 11.59 -3.50 1.74
CA LEU A 21 10.35 -3.67 2.47
C LEU A 21 9.68 -4.95 1.94
N ASP A 22 9.44 -5.89 2.84
CA ASP A 22 8.63 -7.08 2.56
C ASP A 22 7.15 -6.71 2.44
N ASP A 23 6.29 -7.69 2.17
CA ASP A 23 4.83 -7.55 2.05
C ASP A 23 4.08 -7.69 3.39
N ASP A 24 4.76 -8.00 4.50
CA ASP A 24 4.18 -8.11 5.85
C ASP A 24 3.86 -6.73 6.45
N PHE A 25 2.98 -5.97 5.80
CA PHE A 25 2.50 -4.69 6.31
C PHE A 25 1.10 -4.36 5.77
N CYS A 26 0.54 -3.27 6.27
CA CYS A 26 -0.62 -2.61 5.71
C CYS A 26 -0.35 -1.10 5.65
N LEU A 27 -0.85 -0.46 4.60
CA LEU A 27 -0.87 1.00 4.50
C LEU A 27 -2.16 1.53 5.12
N TYR A 28 -2.00 2.48 6.03
CA TYR A 28 -3.09 3.22 6.64
C TYR A 28 -2.96 4.71 6.40
N ALA A 29 -4.07 5.40 6.22
CA ALA A 29 -4.12 6.85 6.18
C ALA A 29 -5.39 7.35 6.84
N LYS A 30 -5.45 8.64 7.16
CA LYS A 30 -6.74 9.27 7.48
C LYS A 30 -7.58 9.31 6.20
N GLU A 31 -8.90 9.33 6.34
CA GLU A 31 -9.88 9.42 5.24
C GLU A 31 -9.60 10.66 4.36
N ASN A 32 -8.67 10.51 3.42
CA ASN A 32 -8.06 11.59 2.67
C ASN A 32 -7.88 11.15 1.21
N GLY A 33 -8.98 11.06 0.47
CA GLY A 33 -8.97 10.99 -1.00
C GLY A 33 -8.20 9.81 -1.61
N GLU A 34 -7.89 9.96 -2.90
CA GLU A 34 -7.17 8.95 -3.69
C GLU A 34 -5.69 8.84 -3.26
N LEU A 35 -5.14 7.63 -3.40
CA LEU A 35 -3.72 7.34 -3.21
C LEU A 35 -2.86 8.32 -4.03
N ASN A 36 -1.85 8.96 -3.42
CA ASN A 36 -1.02 9.95 -4.11
C ASN A 36 0.37 10.13 -3.47
N PHE A 37 1.28 10.82 -4.16
CA PHE A 37 2.65 11.03 -3.69
C PHE A 37 2.85 12.17 -2.69
N GLN A 38 1.88 13.05 -2.52
CA GLN A 38 1.99 14.20 -1.61
C GLN A 38 1.65 13.81 -0.17
N ASP A 39 0.89 12.74 0.00
CA ASP A 39 0.47 12.24 1.30
C ASP A 39 1.41 11.19 1.87
N SER A 40 1.37 11.07 3.19
CA SER A 40 2.11 10.09 3.96
C SER A 40 1.19 9.00 4.49
N TYR A 41 1.66 7.76 4.44
CA TYR A 41 0.92 6.56 4.83
C TYR A 41 1.63 5.89 5.98
N LEU A 42 0.87 5.48 6.99
CA LEU A 42 1.34 4.70 8.11
C LEU A 42 1.52 3.26 7.68
N LEU A 43 2.75 2.75 7.80
CA LEU A 43 3.01 1.30 7.76
C LEU A 43 2.68 0.70 9.12
N ALA A 44 1.77 -0.26 9.19
CA ALA A 44 1.48 -0.99 10.43
C ALA A 44 1.13 -2.46 10.16
N ASP A 45 0.94 -3.23 11.23
CA ASP A 45 0.54 -4.64 11.14
C ASP A 45 -0.88 -4.81 10.59
N TYR A 46 -1.17 -6.00 10.08
CA TYR A 46 -2.51 -6.42 9.69
C TYR A 46 -3.53 -6.31 10.84
N PRO A 47 -4.82 -6.09 10.55
CA PRO A 47 -5.87 -6.24 11.53
C PRO A 47 -5.89 -7.69 12.06
N GLN A 48 -6.04 -7.85 13.38
CA GLN A 48 -6.19 -9.17 13.99
C GLN A 48 -7.65 -9.57 14.05
N ILE A 49 -7.98 -10.82 13.71
CA ILE A 49 -9.33 -11.33 13.88
C ILE A 49 -9.53 -11.77 15.34
N VAL A 50 -10.39 -11.07 16.07
CA VAL A 50 -10.78 -11.42 17.45
C VAL A 50 -12.30 -11.50 17.50
N ASP A 51 -12.84 -12.62 17.96
CA ASP A 51 -14.28 -12.88 18.03
C ASP A 51 -15.02 -12.60 16.70
N ASN A 52 -14.41 -13.04 15.59
CA ASN A 52 -14.94 -12.86 14.22
C ASN A 52 -15.10 -11.39 13.79
N ARG A 53 -14.25 -10.50 14.33
CA ARG A 53 -14.17 -9.08 13.98
C ARG A 53 -12.72 -8.64 13.78
N ASP A 54 -12.51 -7.70 12.87
CA ASP A 54 -11.21 -7.10 12.66
C ASP A 54 -10.87 -6.11 13.78
N VAL A 55 -9.72 -6.33 14.39
CA VAL A 55 -9.14 -5.48 15.42
C VAL A 55 -7.87 -4.85 14.86
N TYR A 56 -8.03 -3.62 14.40
CA TYR A 56 -6.95 -2.82 13.84
C TYR A 56 -5.85 -2.49 14.88
N PRO A 57 -4.60 -2.25 14.42
CA PRO A 57 -3.53 -1.78 15.30
C PRO A 57 -3.95 -0.58 16.15
N ARG A 58 -3.45 -0.51 17.38
CA ARG A 58 -3.86 0.52 18.36
C ARG A 58 -3.76 1.94 17.81
N GLN A 59 -2.62 2.27 17.20
CA GLN A 59 -2.34 3.58 16.63
C GLN A 59 -3.24 3.95 15.44
N VAL A 60 -3.74 2.97 14.68
CA VAL A 60 -4.70 3.17 13.59
C VAL A 60 -6.04 3.58 14.18
N ARG A 61 -6.50 2.84 15.21
CA ARG A 61 -7.75 3.14 15.93
C ARG A 61 -7.71 4.48 16.67
N GLU A 62 -6.61 4.78 17.36
CA GLU A 62 -6.45 6.02 18.14
C GLU A 62 -6.40 7.28 17.27
N GLN A 63 -5.97 7.15 16.01
CA GLN A 63 -5.87 8.26 15.07
C GLN A 63 -7.00 8.28 14.04
N GLU A 64 -7.98 7.38 14.17
CA GLU A 64 -9.12 7.23 13.25
C GLU A 64 -8.65 7.09 11.79
N MET A 65 -7.65 6.23 11.59
CA MET A 65 -7.13 5.90 10.26
C MET A 65 -7.87 4.70 9.67
N GLU A 66 -7.86 4.62 8.35
CA GLU A 66 -8.47 3.58 7.55
C GLU A 66 -7.40 2.76 6.83
N LEU A 67 -7.71 1.49 6.59
CA LEU A 67 -6.89 0.61 5.77
C LEU A 67 -7.01 1.03 4.31
N ILE A 68 -5.88 1.34 3.68
CA ILE A 68 -5.81 1.73 2.27
C ILE A 68 -5.40 0.52 1.42
N TYR A 69 -4.43 -0.26 1.89
CA TYR A 69 -3.86 -1.38 1.15
C TYR A 69 -3.31 -2.45 2.11
N TYR A 70 -3.56 -3.72 1.79
CA TYR A 70 -2.75 -4.82 2.31
C TYR A 70 -1.40 -4.83 1.60
N GLY A 71 -0.33 -5.16 2.31
CA GLY A 71 1.03 -5.16 1.79
C GLY A 71 1.23 -6.18 0.68
N GLU A 72 0.63 -7.36 0.81
CA GLU A 72 0.56 -8.39 -0.24
C GLU A 72 -0.02 -7.83 -1.54
N ASP A 73 -1.25 -7.27 -1.51
CA ASP A 73 -1.88 -6.67 -2.69
C ASP A 73 -1.02 -5.55 -3.29
N PHE A 74 -0.47 -4.69 -2.44
CA PHE A 74 0.37 -3.57 -2.86
C PHE A 74 1.63 -4.07 -3.58
N ALA A 75 2.31 -5.08 -3.03
CA ALA A 75 3.50 -5.67 -3.60
C ALA A 75 3.19 -6.40 -4.91
N ASP A 76 2.11 -7.18 -4.96
CA ASP A 76 1.68 -7.91 -6.17
C ASP A 76 1.36 -6.96 -7.33
N VAL A 77 0.72 -5.83 -7.06
CA VAL A 77 0.47 -4.80 -8.09
C VAL A 77 1.80 -4.24 -8.62
N LEU A 78 2.74 -3.90 -7.75
CA LEU A 78 4.04 -3.37 -8.17
C LEU A 78 4.86 -4.41 -8.94
N LEU A 79 4.83 -5.66 -8.52
CA LEU A 79 5.48 -6.77 -9.21
C LEU A 79 4.88 -6.96 -10.62
N SER A 80 3.55 -6.98 -10.74
CA SER A 80 2.85 -7.08 -12.02
C SER A 80 3.26 -5.96 -12.99
N VAL A 81 3.40 -4.72 -12.51
CA VAL A 81 3.90 -3.60 -13.31
C VAL A 81 5.32 -3.85 -13.79
N MET A 82 6.21 -4.31 -12.91
CA MET A 82 7.62 -4.57 -13.24
C MET A 82 7.81 -5.73 -14.22
N GLU A 83 6.99 -6.77 -14.12
CA GLU A 83 6.99 -7.91 -15.04
C GLU A 83 6.56 -7.51 -16.46
N GLN A 84 5.55 -6.64 -16.56
CA GLN A 84 5.07 -6.13 -17.85
C GLN A 84 5.99 -5.03 -18.42
N LYS A 85 6.56 -4.19 -17.53
CA LYS A 85 7.37 -3.03 -17.90
C LYS A 85 8.51 -2.80 -16.90
N ALA A 86 9.67 -3.37 -17.20
CA ALA A 86 10.88 -3.27 -16.35
C ALA A 86 11.31 -1.83 -16.01
N GLU A 87 11.08 -0.88 -16.93
CA GLU A 87 11.42 0.54 -16.76
C GLU A 87 10.17 1.39 -16.44
N ALA A 88 9.22 0.83 -15.69
CA ALA A 88 8.02 1.55 -15.25
C ALA A 88 8.37 2.72 -14.32
N THR A 89 7.76 3.87 -14.61
CA THR A 89 7.91 5.07 -13.78
C THR A 89 7.10 4.96 -12.49
N ASP A 90 7.45 5.74 -11.47
CA ASP A 90 6.64 5.82 -10.23
C ASP A 90 5.18 6.18 -10.55
N GLN A 91 4.96 7.08 -11.51
CA GLN A 91 3.61 7.49 -11.94
C GLN A 91 2.80 6.32 -12.50
N GLU A 92 3.43 5.42 -13.26
CA GLU A 92 2.77 4.22 -13.78
C GLU A 92 2.47 3.22 -12.67
N CYS A 93 3.35 3.09 -11.68
CA CYS A 93 3.09 2.30 -10.49
C CYS A 93 1.88 2.85 -9.72
N LEU A 94 1.81 4.16 -9.52
CA LEU A 94 0.65 4.81 -8.89
C LEU A 94 -0.64 4.58 -9.68
N GLN A 95 -0.59 4.67 -11.01
CA GLN A 95 -1.76 4.39 -11.86
C GLN A 95 -2.23 2.95 -11.72
N ALA A 96 -1.31 1.98 -11.67
CA ALA A 96 -1.66 0.57 -11.46
C ALA A 96 -2.28 0.34 -10.07
N LEU A 97 -1.74 0.97 -9.02
CA LEU A 97 -2.31 0.92 -7.68
C LEU A 97 -3.70 1.58 -7.64
N LEU A 98 -3.91 2.71 -8.29
CA LEU A 98 -5.25 3.31 -8.37
C LEU A 98 -6.22 2.42 -9.17
N TYR A 99 -5.77 1.83 -10.26
CA TYR A 99 -6.55 0.91 -11.08
C TYR A 99 -6.99 -0.33 -10.28
N TYR A 100 -6.05 -0.97 -9.57
CA TYR A 100 -6.34 -2.14 -8.74
C TYR A 100 -7.31 -1.80 -7.61
N TYR A 101 -7.11 -0.66 -6.94
CA TYR A 101 -8.01 -0.20 -5.87
C TYR A 101 -9.47 -0.07 -6.34
N GLU A 102 -9.69 0.42 -7.56
CA GLU A 102 -11.03 0.60 -8.12
C GLU A 102 -11.65 -0.67 -8.70
N ARG A 103 -10.82 -1.59 -9.20
CA ARG A 103 -11.28 -2.68 -10.08
C ARG A 103 -11.03 -4.08 -9.54
N ASP A 104 -10.23 -4.21 -8.49
CA ASP A 104 -9.80 -5.51 -7.94
C ASP A 104 -9.19 -6.40 -9.04
N ASP A 105 -8.40 -5.77 -9.93
CA ASP A 105 -7.79 -6.41 -11.09
C ASP A 105 -6.48 -5.72 -11.48
N PHE A 106 -5.55 -6.48 -12.06
CA PHE A 106 -4.27 -5.92 -12.48
C PHE A 106 -4.41 -5.11 -13.76
N MET A 107 -3.71 -3.98 -13.82
CA MET A 107 -3.67 -3.15 -15.02
C MET A 107 -2.82 -3.84 -16.11
N ASP A 108 -3.34 -3.89 -17.32
CA ASP A 108 -2.67 -4.46 -18.50
C ASP A 108 -2.04 -3.33 -19.33
N TYR A 109 -0.77 -3.52 -19.74
CA TYR A 109 0.00 -2.60 -20.57
C TYR A 109 0.17 -3.06 -22.03
N LEU A 110 -0.51 -4.15 -22.45
CA LEU A 110 -0.48 -4.72 -23.81
C LEU A 110 -1.03 -3.81 -24.93
#